data_AF-A0A497SH97-F1
#
_entry.id   AF-A0A497SH97-F1
#
_cell.length_a   1.000
_cell.length_b   1.000
_cell.length_c   1.000
_cell.angle_alpha   90.00
_cell.angle_beta   90.00
_cell.angle_gamma   90.00
#
_symmetry.space_group_name_H-M   'P 1'
#
loop_
_entity.id
_entity.type
_entity.pdbx_description
1 polymer ?
#
loop_
_entity_poly.entity_id
_entity_poly.type
_entity_poly.pdbx_seq_one_letter_code
_entity_poly.pdbx_strand_id
1 'polypeptide(L)'
;MRSNETTLRKREIRGLVEVYRRLKRERVVEALVDPLAERSLSSRISTSLRHVALGDELVTGFIEYKTDGRLPSRDEIEFLIDLLNHPRFDVVFPPIIPKLRYENYIDFLDAFLEISKSSNFR
;
A
#
# COMPACT_ATOMS: atom_id res chain seq x y z
N MET A 1 -15.81 -12.15 0.70
CA MET A 1 -14.73 -11.95 1.69
C MET A 1 -14.84 -10.54 2.25
N ARG A 2 -14.95 -10.37 3.57
CA ARG A 2 -15.01 -9.05 4.23
C ARG A 2 -13.61 -8.43 4.24
N SER A 3 -13.49 -7.20 3.73
CA SER A 3 -12.28 -6.36 3.86
C SER A 3 -12.25 -5.82 5.28
N ASN A 4 -11.21 -6.14 6.06
CA ASN A 4 -10.99 -5.55 7.38
C ASN A 4 -10.24 -4.23 7.19
N GLU A 5 -10.97 -3.19 6.81
CA GLU A 5 -10.50 -1.81 6.78
C GLU A 5 -10.85 -1.17 8.13
N THR A 6 -9.84 -0.75 8.88
CA THR A 6 -10.04 -0.02 10.14
C THR A 6 -9.67 1.43 9.90
N THR A 7 -10.66 2.28 9.61
CA THR A 7 -10.48 3.74 9.64
C THR A 7 -10.65 4.20 11.09
N LEU A 8 -9.59 4.73 11.71
CA LEU A 8 -9.68 5.32 13.04
C LEU A 8 -10.44 6.65 12.98
N ARG A 9 -11.77 6.60 13.20
CA ARG A 9 -12.67 7.78 13.19
C ARG A 9 -12.86 8.41 14.58
N LYS A 10 -11.83 8.41 15.44
CA LYS A 10 -11.97 9.07 16.74
C LYS A 10 -12.01 10.59 16.53
N ARG A 11 -13.09 11.23 16.98
CA ARG A 11 -13.29 12.69 16.93
C ARG A 11 -12.14 13.50 17.57
N GLU A 12 -11.34 12.87 18.43
CA GLU A 12 -10.20 13.45 19.15
C GLU A 12 -8.95 13.63 18.27
N ILE A 13 -8.90 13.01 17.08
CA ILE A 13 -7.82 13.16 16.10
C ILE A 13 -8.43 13.68 14.80
N ARG A 14 -8.94 14.93 14.81
CA ARG A 14 -9.20 15.63 13.55
C ARG A 14 -7.85 15.93 12.90
N GLY A 15 -7.75 15.70 11.59
CA GLY A 15 -6.55 16.03 10.82
C GLY A 15 -5.60 14.86 10.52
N LEU A 16 -5.92 13.61 10.91
CA LEU A 16 -5.15 12.43 10.51
C LEU A 16 -6.08 11.30 10.08
N VAL A 17 -5.89 10.78 8.87
CA VAL A 17 -6.57 9.60 8.34
C VAL A 17 -5.55 8.53 8.00
N GLU A 18 -5.65 7.40 8.67
CA GLU A 18 -4.83 6.22 8.36
C GLU A 18 -5.60 5.27 7.45
N VAL A 19 -4.99 4.93 6.30
CA VAL A 19 -5.50 3.91 5.40
C VAL A 19 -4.59 2.70 5.46
N TYR A 20 -5.08 1.64 6.10
CA TYR A 20 -4.36 0.40 6.25
C TYR A 20 -4.97 -0.70 5.38
N ARG A 21 -4.14 -1.29 4.51
CA ARG A 21 -4.57 -2.36 3.59
C ARG A 21 -3.77 -3.62 3.82
N ARG A 22 -4.46 -4.76 3.87
CA ARG A 22 -3.83 -6.08 3.86
C ARG A 22 -3.93 -6.70 2.47
N LEU A 23 -2.79 -7.00 1.88
CA LEU A 23 -2.69 -7.67 0.58
C LEU A 23 -2.09 -9.06 0.76
N LYS A 24 -2.63 -10.02 0.02
CA LYS A 24 -2.05 -11.36 -0.09
C LYS A 24 -1.22 -11.44 -1.36
N ARG A 25 -0.11 -12.18 -1.32
CA ARG A 25 0.75 -12.39 -2.47
C ARG A 25 0.01 -12.91 -3.69
N GLU A 26 -0.84 -13.90 -3.52
CA GLU A 26 -1.61 -14.48 -4.64
C GLU A 26 -2.43 -13.42 -5.39
N ARG A 27 -2.97 -12.42 -4.67
CA ARG A 27 -3.77 -11.34 -5.26
C ARG A 27 -2.92 -10.31 -5.99
N VAL A 28 -1.72 -10.04 -5.50
CA VAL A 28 -0.78 -9.14 -6.19
C VAL A 28 -0.25 -9.81 -7.44
N VAL A 29 0.15 -11.08 -7.34
CA VAL A 29 0.60 -11.87 -8.51
C VAL A 29 -0.49 -12.01 -9.56
N GLU A 30 -1.75 -12.23 -9.16
CA GLU A 30 -2.91 -12.20 -10.06
C GLU A 30 -3.04 -10.83 -10.75
N ALA A 31 -2.93 -9.74 -10.01
CA ALA A 31 -3.04 -8.38 -10.54
C ALA A 31 -1.88 -7.98 -11.48
N LEU A 32 -0.69 -8.59 -11.35
CA LEU A 32 0.42 -8.37 -12.28
C LEU A 32 0.14 -8.91 -13.69
N VAL A 33 -0.80 -9.85 -13.85
CA VAL A 33 -1.10 -10.51 -15.13
C VAL A 33 -2.54 -10.29 -15.62
N ASP A 34 -3.44 -9.83 -14.74
CA ASP A 34 -4.84 -9.55 -15.07
C ASP A 34 -5.19 -8.06 -14.81
N PRO A 35 -5.43 -7.26 -15.87
CA PRO A 35 -5.84 -5.87 -15.75
C PRO A 35 -7.15 -5.65 -14.97
N LEU A 36 -8.06 -6.65 -14.93
CA LEU A 36 -9.28 -6.54 -14.12
C LEU A 36 -8.99 -6.68 -12.63
N ALA A 37 -8.09 -7.59 -12.26
CA ALA A 37 -7.63 -7.76 -10.88
C ALA A 37 -6.84 -6.53 -10.40
N GLU A 38 -5.97 -5.97 -11.24
CA GLU A 38 -5.29 -4.69 -11.00
C GLU A 38 -6.28 -3.58 -10.68
N ARG A 39 -7.22 -3.29 -11.59
CA ARG A 39 -8.24 -2.24 -11.40
C ARG A 39 -9.07 -2.47 -10.14
N SER A 40 -9.37 -3.72 -9.83
CA SER A 40 -10.10 -4.10 -8.61
C SER A 40 -9.31 -3.76 -7.34
N LEU A 41 -7.99 -3.95 -7.33
CA LEU A 41 -7.13 -3.57 -6.20
C LEU A 41 -7.00 -2.05 -6.08
N SER A 42 -6.70 -1.35 -7.17
CA SER A 42 -6.52 0.11 -7.17
C SER A 42 -7.81 0.84 -6.78
N SER A 43 -8.95 0.42 -7.33
CA SER A 43 -10.27 1.02 -7.01
C SER A 43 -10.66 0.88 -5.54
N ARG A 44 -10.22 -0.18 -4.85
CA ARG A 44 -10.46 -0.35 -3.41
C ARG A 44 -9.74 0.71 -2.59
N ILE A 45 -8.49 1.04 -2.95
CA ILE A 45 -7.74 2.12 -2.29
C ILE A 45 -8.46 3.44 -2.50
N SER A 46 -8.82 3.76 -3.75
CA SER A 46 -9.55 5.00 -4.06
C SER A 46 -10.89 5.08 -3.33
N THR A 47 -11.58 3.95 -3.15
CA THR A 47 -12.86 3.89 -2.43
C THR A 47 -12.69 4.15 -0.93
N SER A 48 -11.67 3.58 -0.28
CA SER A 48 -11.35 3.87 1.12
C SER A 48 -11.06 5.37 1.35
N LEU A 49 -10.56 6.05 0.33
CA LEU A 49 -10.21 7.47 0.36
C LEU A 49 -11.36 8.41 -0.04
N ARG A 50 -12.54 7.91 -0.44
CA ARG A 50 -13.64 8.77 -0.95
C ARG A 50 -14.22 9.73 0.08
N HIS A 51 -14.15 9.38 1.36
CA HIS A 51 -14.76 10.13 2.46
C HIS A 51 -13.80 11.09 3.16
N VAL A 52 -12.55 11.13 2.73
CA VAL A 52 -11.51 11.98 3.30
C VAL A 52 -11.70 13.40 2.80
N ALA A 53 -11.75 14.36 3.72
CA ALA A 53 -11.86 15.78 3.40
C ALA A 53 -10.47 16.29 2.97
N LEU A 54 -10.23 16.30 1.65
CA LEU A 54 -8.96 16.75 1.08
C LEU A 54 -8.66 18.20 1.50
N GLY A 55 -7.49 18.43 2.10
CA GLY A 55 -7.03 19.75 2.54
C GLY A 55 -7.13 20.01 4.05
N ASP A 56 -7.97 19.26 4.76
CA ASP A 56 -8.16 19.38 6.22
C ASP A 56 -7.55 18.20 7.00
N GLU A 57 -7.15 17.14 6.31
CA GLU A 57 -6.69 15.88 6.88
C GLU A 57 -5.37 15.44 6.25
N LEU A 58 -4.38 15.08 7.09
CA LEU A 58 -3.18 14.36 6.68
C LEU A 58 -3.53 12.88 6.47
N VAL A 59 -3.29 12.35 5.28
CA VAL A 59 -3.64 10.99 4.91
C VAL A 59 -2.40 10.12 4.82
N THR A 60 -2.36 9.06 5.62
CA THR A 60 -1.23 8.15 5.68
C THR A 60 -1.57 6.78 5.10
N GLY A 61 -0.74 6.29 4.19
CA GLY A 61 -0.92 5.02 3.49
C GLY A 61 -0.04 3.91 4.06
N PHE A 62 -0.66 2.81 4.47
CA PHE A 62 0.01 1.59 4.93
C PHE A 62 -0.46 0.36 4.15
N ILE A 63 0.49 -0.45 3.70
CA ILE A 63 0.21 -1.78 3.15
C ILE A 63 0.92 -2.84 4.00
N GLU A 64 0.16 -3.82 4.48
CA GLU A 64 0.69 -5.09 4.97
C GLU A 64 0.63 -6.12 3.83
N TYR A 65 1.80 -6.56 3.36
CA TYR A 65 1.93 -7.50 2.27
C TYR A 65 2.30 -8.90 2.77
N LYS A 66 1.35 -9.83 2.70
CA LYS A 66 1.51 -11.21 3.19
C LYS A 66 2.14 -12.08 2.11
N THR A 67 3.43 -12.35 2.27
CA THR A 67 4.23 -13.19 1.38
C THR A 67 4.63 -14.54 1.98
N ASP A 68 4.20 -14.81 3.22
CA ASP A 68 4.63 -15.95 4.04
C ASP A 68 6.16 -16.05 4.17
N GLY A 69 6.81 -14.91 4.38
CA GLY A 69 8.26 -14.81 4.62
C GLY A 69 9.12 -14.81 3.37
N ARG A 70 8.51 -14.82 2.18
CA ARG A 70 9.23 -14.71 0.92
C ARG A 70 9.53 -13.25 0.59
N LEU A 71 10.73 -12.98 0.07
CA LEU A 71 11.07 -11.68 -0.46
C LEU A 71 10.18 -11.36 -1.70
N PRO A 72 9.58 -10.17 -1.79
CA PRO A 72 8.89 -9.73 -3.00
C PRO A 72 9.85 -9.60 -4.18
N SER A 73 9.39 -9.93 -5.39
CA SER A 73 10.10 -9.63 -6.63
C SER A 73 10.04 -8.13 -6.96
N ARG A 74 10.86 -7.70 -7.93
CA ARG A 74 10.86 -6.32 -8.43
C ARG A 74 9.47 -5.87 -8.89
N ASP A 75 8.79 -6.67 -9.72
CA ASP A 75 7.44 -6.37 -10.22
C ASP A 75 6.41 -6.27 -9.08
N GLU A 76 6.52 -7.12 -8.06
CA GLU A 76 5.66 -7.03 -6.87
C GLU A 76 5.91 -5.72 -6.12
N ILE A 77 7.16 -5.27 -6.01
CA ILE A 77 7.52 -4.00 -5.36
C ILE A 77 7.02 -2.80 -6.16
N GLU A 78 7.21 -2.81 -7.49
CA GLU A 78 6.70 -1.78 -8.41
C GLU A 78 5.19 -1.62 -8.26
N PHE A 79 4.44 -2.73 -8.27
CA PHE A 79 3.00 -2.71 -8.08
C PHE A 79 2.59 -2.15 -6.70
N LEU A 80 3.31 -2.50 -5.63
CA LEU A 80 3.04 -1.95 -4.30
C LEU A 80 3.30 -0.45 -4.22
N ILE A 81 4.34 0.03 -4.92
CA ILE A 81 4.64 1.46 -5.05
C ILE A 81 3.52 2.17 -5.81
N ASP A 82 3.04 1.61 -6.91
CA ASP A 82 1.94 2.20 -7.70
C ASP A 82 0.65 2.33 -6.87
N LEU A 83 0.35 1.35 -6.01
CA LEU A 83 -0.78 1.43 -5.08
C LEU A 83 -0.61 2.52 -4.02
N LEU A 84 0.63 2.76 -3.57
CA LEU A 84 0.96 3.80 -2.59
C LEU A 84 1.09 5.18 -3.23
N ASN A 85 1.41 5.27 -4.52
CA ASN A 85 1.51 6.50 -5.28
C ASN A 85 0.13 7.05 -5.67
N HIS A 86 -0.78 7.12 -4.69
CA HIS A 86 -2.12 7.68 -4.88
C HIS A 86 -2.09 9.17 -4.52
N PRO A 87 -2.66 10.07 -5.34
CA PRO A 87 -2.62 11.53 -5.13
C PRO A 87 -3.38 12.04 -3.90
N ARG A 88 -3.88 11.15 -3.06
CA ARG A 88 -4.58 11.47 -1.81
C ARG A 88 -3.82 10.97 -0.59
N PHE A 89 -2.64 10.38 -0.76
CA PHE A 89 -1.74 10.11 0.34
C PHE A 89 -0.74 11.24 0.46
N ASP A 90 -0.64 11.80 1.65
CA ASP A 90 0.38 12.81 1.97
C ASP A 90 1.66 12.13 2.45
N VAL A 91 1.54 11.00 3.15
CA VAL A 91 2.66 10.21 3.65
C VAL A 91 2.40 8.74 3.37
N VAL A 92 3.43 8.03 2.91
CA VAL A 92 3.37 6.58 2.69
C VAL A 92 4.53 5.91 3.41
N PHE A 93 4.28 4.69 3.86
CA PHE A 93 5.28 3.86 4.51
C PHE A 93 5.64 2.67 3.60
N PRO A 94 6.91 2.23 3.60
CA PRO A 94 7.27 0.97 2.97
C PRO A 94 6.36 -0.17 3.48
N PRO A 95 5.93 -1.08 2.60
CA PRO A 95 5.09 -2.20 2.99
C PRO A 95 5.63 -2.98 4.19
N ILE A 96 4.73 -3.32 5.11
CA ILE A 96 4.98 -4.22 6.22
C ILE A 96 4.91 -5.64 5.66
N ILE A 97 5.97 -6.45 5.79
CA ILE A 97 6.00 -7.81 5.26
C ILE A 97 6.13 -8.80 6.43
N PRO A 98 5.01 -9.35 6.94
CA PRO A 98 5.04 -10.25 8.07
C PRO A 98 5.87 -11.51 7.77
N LYS A 99 6.61 -11.98 8.78
CA LYS A 99 7.47 -13.18 8.72
C LYS A 99 8.69 -13.07 7.80
N LEU A 100 8.92 -11.94 7.14
CA LEU A 100 10.17 -11.71 6.41
C LEU A 100 11.30 -11.53 7.42
N ARG A 101 12.45 -12.16 7.19
CA ARG A 101 13.64 -11.97 8.03
C ARG A 101 14.16 -10.55 7.87
N TYR A 102 14.82 -10.02 8.90
CA TYR A 102 15.23 -8.61 8.92
C TYR A 102 16.27 -8.30 7.84
N GLU A 103 17.16 -9.23 7.51
CA GLU A 103 18.15 -9.09 6.43
C GLU A 103 17.43 -8.89 5.09
N ASN A 104 16.48 -9.79 4.79
CA ASN A 104 15.66 -9.70 3.59
C ASN A 104 14.75 -8.46 3.60
N TYR A 105 14.37 -7.94 4.77
CA TYR A 105 13.60 -6.71 4.86
C TYR A 105 14.45 -5.49 4.52
N ILE A 106 15.73 -5.47 4.90
CA ILE A 106 16.69 -4.43 4.48
C ILE A 106 16.85 -4.48 2.96
N ASP A 107 17.07 -5.65 2.38
CA ASP A 107 17.18 -5.82 0.92
C ASP A 107 15.90 -5.33 0.19
N PHE A 108 14.73 -5.63 0.77
CA PHE A 108 13.45 -5.12 0.27
C PHE A 108 13.37 -3.59 0.35
N LEU A 109 13.81 -2.97 1.45
CA LEU A 109 13.79 -1.52 1.60
C LEU A 109 14.72 -0.84 0.59
N ASP A 110 15.90 -1.39 0.34
CA ASP A 110 16.83 -0.88 -0.66
C ASP A 110 16.21 -0.92 -2.05
N ALA A 111 15.61 -2.05 -2.44
CA ALA A 111 14.88 -2.18 -3.71
C ALA A 111 13.67 -1.23 -3.79
N PHE A 112 12.89 -1.10 -2.72
CA PHE A 112 11.75 -0.19 -2.65
C PHE A 112 12.19 1.27 -2.83
N LEU A 113 13.29 1.67 -2.20
CA LEU A 113 13.85 3.03 -2.31
C LEU A 113 14.46 3.28 -3.70
N GLU A 114 15.13 2.30 -4.30
CA GLU A 114 15.62 2.38 -5.68
C GLU A 114 14.47 2.62 -6.66
N ILE A 115 13.44 1.77 -6.59
CA ILE A 115 12.31 1.82 -7.52
C ILE A 115 11.51 3.11 -7.31
N SER A 116 11.20 3.49 -6.07
CA SER A 116 10.44 4.72 -5.78
C SER A 116 11.14 5.99 -6.27
N LYS A 117 12.47 6.03 -6.32
CA LYS A 117 13.21 7.16 -6.94
C LYS A 117 13.09 7.19 -8.46
N SER A 118 12.95 6.02 -9.09
CA SER A 118 12.76 5.90 -10.54
C SER A 118 11.32 6.14 -10.98
N SER A 119 10.36 5.83 -10.12
CA SER A 119 8.95 6.15 -10.29
C SER A 119 8.76 7.63 -10.03
N ASN A 120 8.73 8.45 -11.09
CA ASN A 120 8.36 9.86 -10.95
C ASN A 120 6.99 9.97 -10.26
N PHE A 121 6.98 10.41 -9.00
CA PHE A 121 5.77 10.85 -8.31
C PHE A 121 5.13 11.97 -9.15
N ARG A 122 3.95 11.71 -9.70
CA ARG A 122 3.19 12.65 -10.56
C ARG A 122 1.92 13.06 -9.86
#